data_AF-A0A2E7MC25-F1
#
_entry.id   AF-A0A2E7MC25-F1
#
_cell.length_a   1.000
_cell.length_b   1.000
_cell.length_c   1.000
_cell.angle_alpha   90.00
_cell.angle_beta   90.00
_cell.angle_gamma   90.00
#
_symmetry.space_group_name_H-M   'P 1'
#
loop_
_entity.id
_entity.type
_entity.pdbx_description
1 polymer ?
#
loop_
_entity_poly.entity_id
_entity_poly.type
_entity_poly.pdbx_seq_one_letter_code
_entity_poly.pdbx_strand_id
1 'polypeptide(L)'
;MNQQMLAEVIEPRIQELFELVRAELFRTGFEDSLPAGVVLTGGSSLLPGAVEAAEAGLGMQVRRGTPREVGGLSDVVASPIYATGVGLVKFGIENYRADNRFYGVEASLYRRMKGRVTDWLGKAL
;
A
#
# COMPACT_ATOMS: atom_id res chain seq x y z
N MET A 1 37.51 -3.85 4.33
CA MET A 1 36.50 -4.92 4.18
C MET A 1 35.99 -4.86 2.75
N ASN A 2 36.11 -5.95 1.99
CA ASN A 2 35.79 -6.01 0.56
C ASN A 2 34.26 -6.15 0.39
N GLN A 3 33.66 -5.47 -0.60
CA GLN A 3 32.22 -5.58 -0.90
C GLN A 3 31.79 -7.03 -1.17
N GLN A 4 32.69 -7.84 -1.73
CA GLN A 4 32.46 -9.27 -1.98
C GLN A 4 32.24 -10.06 -0.69
N MET A 5 33.07 -9.86 0.34
CA MET A 5 32.88 -10.59 1.62
C MET A 5 31.60 -10.20 2.34
N LEU A 6 31.13 -8.95 2.16
CA LEU A 6 29.84 -8.54 2.72
C LEU A 6 28.67 -9.20 1.95
N ALA A 7 28.78 -9.29 0.63
CA ALA A 7 27.79 -9.97 -0.20
C ALA A 7 27.69 -11.46 0.16
N GLU A 8 28.81 -12.15 0.38
CA GLU A 8 28.85 -13.57 0.80
C GLU A 8 28.08 -13.84 2.10
N VAL A 9 27.95 -12.85 2.98
CA VAL A 9 27.17 -12.96 4.22
C VAL A 9 25.71 -12.53 4.04
N ILE A 10 25.46 -11.49 3.24
CA ILE A 10 24.11 -10.92 3.07
C ILE A 10 23.26 -11.75 2.11
N GLU A 11 23.83 -12.23 1.01
CA GLU A 11 23.12 -12.98 -0.02
C GLU A 11 22.35 -14.20 0.52
N PRO A 12 22.97 -15.13 1.28
CA PRO A 12 22.24 -16.29 1.80
C PRO A 12 21.09 -15.88 2.73
N ARG A 13 21.24 -14.78 3.49
CA ARG A 13 20.16 -14.27 4.35
C ARG A 13 18.98 -13.73 3.54
N ILE A 14 19.24 -13.01 2.45
CA ILE A 14 18.17 -12.49 1.59
C ILE A 14 17.43 -13.64 0.91
N GLN A 15 18.16 -14.64 0.42
CA GLN A 15 17.58 -15.84 -0.20
C GLN A 15 16.68 -16.59 0.80
N GLU A 16 17.18 -16.85 2.00
CA GLU A 16 16.41 -17.47 3.10
C GLU A 16 15.12 -16.70 3.40
N LEU A 17 15.19 -15.36 3.47
CA LEU A 17 13.99 -14.53 3.73
C LEU A 17 12.93 -14.71 2.63
N PHE A 18 13.33 -14.79 1.36
CA PHE A 18 12.37 -14.99 0.28
C PHE A 18 11.83 -16.42 0.21
N GLU A 19 12.61 -17.43 0.59
CA GLU A 19 12.12 -18.79 0.77
C GLU A 19 11.05 -18.87 1.88
N LEU A 20 11.28 -18.19 3.00
CA LEU A 20 10.30 -18.09 4.09
C LEU A 20 9.02 -17.37 3.64
N VAL A 21 9.15 -16.29 2.88
CA VAL A 21 7.99 -15.58 2.30
C VAL A 21 7.23 -16.50 1.35
N ARG A 22 7.93 -17.26 0.48
CA ARG A 22 7.30 -18.21 -0.43
C ARG A 22 6.54 -19.30 0.32
N ALA A 23 7.15 -19.90 1.35
CA ALA A 23 6.51 -20.90 2.19
C ALA A 23 5.20 -20.37 2.82
N GLU A 24 5.19 -19.10 3.22
CA GLU A 24 4.01 -18.44 3.77
C GLU A 24 2.92 -18.19 2.71
N LEU A 25 3.30 -17.80 1.48
CA LEU A 25 2.37 -17.69 0.36
C LEU A 25 1.70 -19.02 0.00
N PHE A 26 2.46 -20.12 0.03
CA PHE A 26 1.93 -21.48 -0.13
C PHE A 26 0.95 -21.83 0.98
N ARG A 27 1.36 -21.60 2.24
CA ARG A 27 0.56 -21.93 3.42
C ARG A 27 -0.81 -21.23 3.41
N THR A 28 -0.87 -20.04 2.83
CA THR A 28 -2.07 -19.21 2.75
C THR A 28 -2.91 -19.46 1.48
N GLY A 29 -2.39 -20.22 0.51
CA GLY A 29 -3.09 -20.57 -0.73
C GLY A 29 -3.14 -19.46 -1.78
N PHE A 30 -2.27 -18.45 -1.68
CA PHE A 30 -2.29 -17.28 -2.57
C PHE A 30 -1.37 -17.38 -3.79
N GLU A 31 -0.58 -18.45 -3.97
CA GLU A 31 0.41 -18.54 -5.06
C GLU A 31 -0.22 -18.33 -6.46
N ASP A 32 -1.31 -19.04 -6.77
CA ASP A 32 -2.02 -18.92 -8.05
C ASP A 32 -2.81 -17.59 -8.19
N SER A 33 -2.90 -16.81 -7.10
CA SER A 33 -3.67 -15.57 -7.04
C SER A 33 -2.84 -14.31 -7.29
N LEU A 34 -1.56 -14.44 -7.68
CA LEU A 34 -0.63 -13.32 -7.87
C LEU A 34 -0.20 -13.14 -9.35
N PRO A 35 -1.12 -12.93 -10.31
CA PRO A 35 -0.78 -12.79 -11.73
C PRO A 35 0.05 -11.53 -12.03
N ALA A 36 0.01 -10.53 -11.14
CA ALA A 36 0.79 -9.29 -11.24
C ALA A 36 2.16 -9.36 -10.55
N GLY A 37 2.50 -10.50 -9.93
CA GLY A 37 3.73 -10.70 -9.17
C GLY A 37 3.80 -9.86 -7.88
N VAL A 38 5.03 -9.62 -7.41
CA VAL A 38 5.29 -8.98 -6.10
C VAL A 38 5.89 -7.58 -6.26
N VAL A 39 5.53 -6.69 -5.32
CA VAL A 39 6.17 -5.38 -5.16
C VAL A 39 7.12 -5.44 -3.96
N LEU A 40 8.41 -5.21 -4.16
CA LEU A 40 9.34 -4.97 -3.06
C LEU A 40 9.41 -3.49 -2.71
N THR A 41 9.33 -3.18 -1.41
CA THR A 41 9.43 -1.80 -0.91
C THR A 41 10.35 -1.75 0.32
N GLY A 42 10.50 -0.56 0.94
CA GLY A 42 11.34 -0.38 2.12
C GLY A 42 12.84 -0.29 1.79
N GLY A 43 13.66 0.00 2.81
CA GLY A 43 15.11 0.20 2.64
C GLY A 43 15.86 -1.00 2.08
N SER A 44 15.53 -2.21 2.53
CA SER A 44 16.21 -3.43 2.08
C SER A 44 16.01 -3.71 0.59
N SER A 45 14.93 -3.21 -0.04
CA SER A 45 14.72 -3.34 -1.48
C SER A 45 15.73 -2.56 -2.34
N LEU A 46 16.49 -1.64 -1.73
CA LEU A 46 17.58 -0.90 -2.37
C LEU A 46 18.91 -1.67 -2.41
N LEU A 47 18.99 -2.83 -1.74
CA LEU A 47 20.18 -3.67 -1.83
C LEU A 47 20.41 -4.10 -3.29
N PRO A 48 21.65 -4.02 -3.80
CA PRO A 48 21.98 -4.54 -5.12
C PRO A 48 21.63 -6.03 -5.21
N GLY A 49 20.98 -6.45 -6.30
CA GLY A 49 20.56 -7.86 -6.47
C GLY A 49 19.29 -8.26 -5.71
N ALA A 50 18.65 -7.36 -4.95
CA ALA A 50 17.50 -7.73 -4.12
C ALA A 50 16.26 -8.15 -4.92
N VAL A 51 16.06 -7.58 -6.11
CA VAL A 51 14.91 -7.95 -6.96
C VAL A 51 15.17 -9.33 -7.54
N GLU A 52 16.37 -9.56 -8.04
CA GLU A 52 16.83 -10.81 -8.65
C GLU A 52 16.78 -11.97 -7.64
N ALA A 53 17.25 -11.73 -6.40
CA ALA A 53 17.15 -12.71 -5.33
C ALA A 53 15.70 -13.04 -4.96
N ALA A 54 14.80 -12.04 -5.02
CA ALA A 54 13.38 -12.26 -4.78
C ALA A 54 12.70 -13.03 -5.91
N GLU A 55 13.02 -12.73 -7.17
CA GLU A 55 12.50 -13.49 -8.31
C GLU A 55 12.93 -14.95 -8.24
N ALA A 56 14.21 -15.20 -7.90
CA ALA A 56 14.73 -16.55 -7.69
C ALA A 56 14.03 -17.27 -6.52
N GLY A 57 13.90 -16.61 -5.36
CA GLY A 57 13.30 -17.21 -4.17
C GLY A 57 11.78 -17.43 -4.28
N LEU A 58 11.06 -16.53 -4.94
CA LEU A 58 9.59 -16.54 -5.06
C LEU A 58 9.09 -17.28 -6.29
N GLY A 59 9.90 -17.41 -7.35
CA GLY A 59 9.51 -18.07 -8.60
C GLY A 59 8.48 -17.28 -9.42
N MET A 60 8.40 -15.97 -9.23
CA MET A 60 7.46 -15.07 -9.91
C MET A 60 8.08 -13.70 -10.18
N GLN A 61 7.44 -12.90 -11.01
CA GLN A 61 7.94 -11.56 -11.34
C GLN A 61 7.95 -10.66 -10.10
N VAL A 62 9.06 -9.94 -9.91
CA VAL A 62 9.22 -8.99 -8.81
C VAL A 62 9.67 -7.65 -9.36
N ARG A 63 9.15 -6.57 -8.78
CA ARG A 63 9.59 -5.20 -9.10
C ARG A 63 9.77 -4.38 -7.84
N ARG A 64 10.70 -3.43 -7.90
CA ARG A 64 10.86 -2.41 -6.86
C ARG A 64 9.73 -1.38 -6.97
N GLY A 65 9.03 -1.15 -5.86
CA GLY A 65 7.99 -0.14 -5.73
C GLY A 65 8.48 1.10 -4.99
N THR A 66 7.97 2.26 -5.42
CA THR A 66 8.15 3.55 -4.76
C THR A 66 6.80 4.21 -4.54
N PRO A 67 6.65 5.08 -3.52
CA PRO A 67 5.43 5.87 -3.39
C PRO A 67 5.17 6.70 -4.64
N ARG A 68 3.91 6.72 -5.10
CA ARG A 68 3.45 7.51 -6.26
C ARG A 68 2.40 8.52 -5.83
N GLU A 69 2.12 9.50 -6.69
CA GLU A 69 1.04 10.50 -6.52
C GLU A 69 1.19 11.35 -5.25
N VAL A 70 2.43 11.72 -4.93
CA VAL A 70 2.70 12.70 -3.88
C VAL A 70 2.91 14.05 -4.54
N GLY A 71 2.06 15.02 -4.23
CA GLY A 71 2.17 16.38 -4.76
C GLY A 71 3.31 17.16 -4.09
N GLY A 72 3.97 18.04 -4.86
CA GLY A 72 5.00 18.97 -4.37
C GLY A 72 6.34 18.31 -4.10
N LEU A 73 6.41 17.43 -3.09
CA LEU A 73 7.66 16.82 -2.60
C LEU A 73 8.02 15.50 -3.32
N SER A 74 7.51 15.28 -4.53
CA SER A 74 7.60 14.00 -5.25
C SER A 74 9.03 13.46 -5.31
N ASP A 75 10.01 14.33 -5.56
CA ASP A 75 11.40 13.93 -5.77
C ASP A 75 12.09 13.49 -4.47
N VAL A 76 11.65 14.03 -3.33
CA VAL A 76 12.19 13.67 -2.01
C VAL A 76 11.69 12.30 -1.58
N VAL A 77 10.43 11.98 -1.89
CA VAL A 77 9.78 10.75 -1.43
C VAL A 77 9.77 9.64 -2.48
N ALA A 78 10.35 9.86 -3.66
CA ALA A 78 10.48 8.89 -4.75
C ALA A 78 11.49 7.77 -4.45
N SER A 79 11.43 7.20 -3.25
CA SER A 79 12.29 6.12 -2.79
C SER A 79 11.48 5.08 -2.02
N PRO A 80 11.79 3.78 -2.14
CA PRO A 80 11.07 2.72 -1.43
C PRO A 80 11.11 2.89 0.10
N ILE A 81 12.10 3.63 0.64
CA ILE A 81 12.23 3.90 2.07
C ILE A 81 11.04 4.67 2.64
N TYR A 82 10.32 5.42 1.81
CA TYR A 82 9.18 6.24 2.21
C TYR A 82 7.82 5.55 1.98
N ALA A 83 7.80 4.31 1.48
CA ALA A 83 6.57 3.57 1.17
C ALA A 83 5.59 3.54 2.35
N THR A 84 6.06 3.15 3.53
CA THR A 84 5.22 3.07 4.72
C THR A 84 4.70 4.43 5.16
N GLY A 85 5.59 5.42 5.28
CA GLY A 85 5.21 6.76 5.75
C GLY A 85 4.17 7.43 4.84
N VAL A 86 4.42 7.42 3.53
CA VAL A 86 3.46 7.97 2.55
C VAL A 86 2.16 7.18 2.55
N GLY A 87 2.22 5.85 2.62
CA GLY A 87 1.04 4.98 2.67
C GLY A 87 0.13 5.28 3.86
N LEU A 88 0.71 5.46 5.06
CA LEU A 88 -0.04 5.80 6.27
C LEU A 88 -0.75 7.16 6.15
N VAL A 89 -0.07 8.18 5.59
CA VAL A 89 -0.68 9.50 5.37
C VAL A 89 -1.84 9.40 4.37
N LYS A 90 -1.65 8.69 3.26
CA LYS A 90 -2.72 8.45 2.27
C LYS A 90 -3.91 7.74 2.90
N PHE A 91 -3.67 6.68 3.65
CA PHE A 91 -4.70 5.93 4.37
C PHE A 91 -5.48 6.82 5.34
N GLY A 92 -4.78 7.68 6.10
CA GLY A 92 -5.41 8.64 6.99
C GLY A 92 -6.32 9.64 6.25
N ILE A 93 -5.87 10.18 5.11
CA ILE A 93 -6.66 11.10 4.29
C ILE A 93 -7.92 10.42 3.72
N GLU A 94 -7.78 9.19 3.23
CA GLU A 94 -8.89 8.42 2.65
C GLU A 94 -9.96 8.11 3.69
N ASN A 95 -9.56 7.66 4.88
CA ASN A 95 -10.49 7.35 5.96
C ASN A 95 -11.15 8.61 6.53
N TYR A 96 -10.38 9.69 6.72
CA TYR A 96 -10.95 10.97 7.15
C TYR A 96 -12.01 11.50 6.16
N ARG A 97 -11.79 11.32 4.86
CA ARG A 97 -12.77 11.66 3.81
C ARG A 97 -13.97 10.71 3.81
N ALA A 98 -13.80 9.44 4.14
CA ALA A 98 -14.91 8.49 4.26
C ALA A 98 -15.82 8.86 5.43
N ASP A 99 -15.25 9.12 6.60
CA ASP A 99 -15.99 9.53 7.80
C ASP A 99 -16.76 10.83 7.57
N ASN A 100 -16.10 11.87 7.04
CA ASN A 100 -16.76 13.14 6.74
C ASN A 100 -17.88 13.02 5.69
N ARG A 101 -17.75 12.11 4.72
CA ARG A 101 -18.82 11.86 3.73
C ARG A 101 -20.03 11.23 4.40
N PHE A 102 -19.84 10.33 5.37
CA PHE A 102 -20.94 9.71 6.10
C PHE A 102 -21.75 10.74 6.89
N TYR A 103 -21.08 11.60 7.67
CA TYR A 103 -21.73 12.71 8.39
C TYR A 103 -22.44 13.71 7.46
N GLY A 104 -21.84 14.02 6.30
CA GLY A 104 -22.44 14.92 5.32
C GLY A 104 -23.73 14.38 4.68
N VAL A 105 -23.80 13.06 4.47
CA VAL A 105 -24.99 12.39 3.92
C VAL A 105 -26.14 12.40 4.92
N GLU A 106 -25.89 12.13 6.19
CA GLU A 106 -26.92 12.15 7.25
C GLU A 106 -27.50 13.56 7.45
N ALA A 107 -26.64 14.58 7.51
CA ALA A 107 -27.05 15.98 7.60
C ALA A 107 -27.84 16.45 6.36
N SER A 108 -27.47 15.96 5.17
CA SER A 108 -28.18 16.20 3.91
C SER A 108 -29.58 15.57 3.92
N LEU A 109 -29.68 14.31 4.34
CA LEU A 109 -30.94 13.57 4.45
C LEU A 109 -31.90 14.23 5.44
N TYR A 110 -31.42 14.61 6.64
CA TYR A 110 -32.22 15.33 7.62
C TYR A 110 -32.76 16.65 7.08
N ARG A 111 -31.92 17.43 6.37
CA ARG A 111 -32.33 18.70 5.76
C ARG A 111 -33.40 18.51 4.68
N ARG A 112 -33.27 17.47 3.83
CA ARG A 112 -34.27 17.11 2.82
C ARG A 112 -35.57 16.64 3.46
N MET A 113 -35.51 15.84 4.53
CA MET A 113 -36.70 15.41 5.26
C MET A 113 -37.42 16.59 5.90
N LYS A 114 -36.69 17.48 6.59
CA LYS A 114 -37.24 18.67 7.22
C LYS A 114 -37.91 19.59 6.18
N GLY A 115 -37.26 19.83 5.04
CA GLY A 115 -37.83 20.62 3.94
C GLY A 115 -39.15 20.06 3.40
N ARG A 116 -39.25 18.73 3.23
CA ARG A 116 -40.51 18.10 2.79
C ARG A 116 -41.63 18.24 3.83
N VAL A 117 -41.30 18.12 5.11
CA VAL A 117 -42.28 18.26 6.21
C VAL A 117 -42.80 19.69 6.29
N THR A 118 -41.91 20.69 6.17
CA THR A 118 -42.30 22.09 6.17
C THR A 118 -43.15 22.46 4.95
N ASP A 119 -42.81 21.93 3.77
CA ASP A 119 -43.59 22.14 2.55
C ASP A 119 -44.99 21.51 2.61
N TRP A 120 -45.12 20.34 3.25
CA TRP A 120 -46.42 19.67 3.40
C TRP A 120 -47.34 20.44 4.36
N LEU A 121 -46.82 20.88 5.50
CA LEU A 121 -47.57 21.67 6.47
C LEU A 121 -48.01 23.02 5.88
N GLY A 122 -47.16 23.66 5.07
CA GLY A 122 -47.49 24.91 4.38
C GLY A 122 -48.53 24.78 3.26
N LYS A 123 -48.80 23.55 2.78
CA LYS A 123 -49.86 23.26 1.79
C LYS A 123 -51.16 22.76 2.43
N ALA A 124 -51.12 22.34 3.69
CA ALA A 124 -52.25 21.75 4.42
C ALA A 124 -52.96 22.75 5.36
N LEU A 125 -52.38 23.95 5.55
CA LEU A 125 -52.97 25.13 6.17
C LEU A 125 -53.34 26.14 5.09
#